data_AF-A0A9E7YPV1-F1
#
_entry.id   AF-A0A9E7YPV1-F1
#
_cell.length_a   1.000
_cell.length_b   1.000
_cell.length_c   1.000
_cell.angle_alpha   90.00
_cell.angle_beta   90.00
_cell.angle_gamma   90.00
#
_symmetry.space_group_name_H-M   'P 1'
#
loop_
_entity.id
_entity.type
_entity.pdbx_description
1 polymer ?
#
loop_
_entity_poly.entity_id
_entity_poly.type
_entity_poly.pdbx_seq_one_letter_code
_entity_poly.pdbx_strand_id
1 'polypeptide(L)' 'MTFIAEPDDAGTLLTTRTCVHCPDEATRRRFAPYWYLIRVPSGLIRRMLLQRIRQLAEAHA' A
#
# COMPACT_ATOMS: atom_id res chain seq x y z
N MET A 1 -3.80 -7.78 -4.46
CA MET A 1 -2.73 -6.99 -3.83
C MET A 1 -1.47 -7.27 -4.62
N THR A 2 -0.90 -6.26 -5.26
CA THR A 2 0.29 -6.44 -6.09
C THR A 2 1.47 -5.75 -5.42
N PHE A 3 2.59 -6.47 -5.31
CA PHE A 3 3.86 -5.96 -4.81
C PHE A 3 4.80 -5.79 -6.00
N ILE A 4 5.42 -4.63 -6.12
CA ILE A 4 6.39 -4.32 -7.17
C ILE A 4 7.68 -3.92 -6.45
N ALA A 5 8.76 -4.62 -6.75
CA ALA A 5 10.09 -4.30 -6.27
C ALA A 5 10.88 -3.70 -7.44
N GLU A 6 11.25 -2.44 -7.34
CA GLU A 6 12.04 -1.73 -8.35
C GLU A 6 13.42 -1.41 -7.78
N PRO A 7 14.50 -1.60 -8.54
CA PRO A 7 15.82 -1.14 -8.11
C PRO A 7 15.83 0.40 -8.05
N ASP A 8 16.37 0.94 -6.96
CA ASP A 8 16.50 2.37 -6.67
C ASP A 8 17.97 2.68 -6.37
N ASP A 9 18.40 3.94 -6.54
CA ASP A 9 19.80 4.36 -6.36
C ASP A 9 20.37 4.01 -4.96
N ALA A 10 19.50 3.90 -3.95
CA ALA A 10 19.87 3.54 -2.58
C ALA A 10 19.50 2.09 -2.17
N GLY A 11 19.00 1.24 -3.09
CA GLY A 11 18.63 -0.14 -2.79
C GLY A 11 17.46 -0.68 -3.63
N THR A 12 16.43 -1.23 -2.98
CA THR A 12 15.24 -1.78 -3.64
C THR A 12 13.98 -1.12 -3.09
N LEU A 13 13.25 -0.40 -3.93
CA LEU A 13 11.97 0.23 -3.60
C LEU A 13 10.84 -0.79 -3.72
N LEU A 14 10.24 -1.16 -2.58
CA LEU A 14 9.08 -2.04 -2.55
C LEU A 14 7.78 -1.22 -2.46
N THR A 15 6.97 -1.28 -3.52
CA THR A 15 5.69 -0.58 -3.63
C THR A 15 4.53 -1.57 -3.63
N THR A 16 3.54 -1.35 -2.76
CA THR A 16 2.32 -2.17 -2.73
C THR A 16 1.13 -1.39 -3.27
N ARG A 17 0.59 -1.81 -4.43
CA ARG A 17 -0.60 -1.18 -5.02
C ARG A 17 -1.85 -1.98 -4.70
N THR A 18 -2.94 -1.27 -4.42
CA THR A 18 -4.28 -1.88 -4.31
C THR A 18 -5.26 -1.03 -5.07
N CYS A 19 -5.67 -1.56 -6.21
CA CYS A 19 -6.67 -0.99 -7.06
C CYS A 19 -8.04 -1.38 -6.50
N VAL A 20 -8.91 -0.39 -6.31
CA VAL A 20 -10.33 -0.61 -6.05
C VAL A 20 -11.08 -0.07 -7.25
N HIS A 21 -11.84 -0.95 -7.89
CA HIS A 21 -12.67 -0.58 -9.02
C HIS A 21 -13.97 0.03 -8.48
N CYS A 22 -14.26 1.28 -8.88
CA CYS A 22 -15.54 1.93 -8.63
C CYS A 22 -16.17 2.23 -10.00
N PRO A 23 -17.28 1.55 -10.37
CA PRO A 23 -17.88 1.70 -11.69
C PRO A 23 -18.61 3.03 -11.90
N ASP A 24 -19.16 3.63 -10.84
CA ASP A 24 -19.96 4.87 -10.92
C ASP A 24 -19.43 6.01 -10.05
N GLU A 25 -19.55 7.24 -10.53
CA GLU A 25 -19.14 8.44 -9.79
C GLU A 25 -20.01 8.70 -8.55
N ALA A 26 -21.31 8.37 -8.61
CA ALA A 26 -22.22 8.44 -7.48
C ALA A 26 -21.85 7.46 -6.36
N THR A 27 -21.47 6.23 -6.76
CA THR A 27 -20.96 5.20 -5.84
C THR A 27 -19.60 5.63 -5.28
N ARG A 28 -18.71 6.20 -6.09
CA ARG A 28 -17.42 6.73 -5.66
C ARG A 28 -17.57 7.83 -4.61
N ARG A 29 -18.54 8.76 -4.74
CA ARG A 29 -18.76 9.83 -3.77
C ARG A 29 -19.28 9.32 -2.42
N ARG A 30 -20.21 8.36 -2.43
CA ARG A 30 -20.72 7.72 -1.20
C ARG A 30 -19.69 6.80 -0.55
N PHE A 31 -18.91 6.13 -1.38
CA PHE A 31 -17.85 5.22 -0.93
C PHE A 31 -16.61 5.98 -0.48
N ALA A 32 -16.33 7.18 -0.99
CA ALA A 32 -15.14 7.97 -0.62
C ALA A 32 -14.96 8.18 0.89
N PRO A 33 -15.97 8.64 1.67
CA PRO A 33 -15.82 8.80 3.12
C PRO A 33 -15.61 7.47 3.84
N TYR A 34 -16.38 6.43 3.49
CA TYR A 34 -16.21 5.07 4.02
C TYR A 34 -14.82 4.50 3.70
N TRP A 35 -14.38 4.68 2.45
CA TRP A 35 -13.08 4.28 1.93
C TRP A 35 -11.95 5.00 2.65
N TYR A 36 -12.07 6.30 2.90
CA TYR A 36 -11.06 7.05 3.66
C TYR A 36 -10.92 6.51 5.08
N LEU A 37 -12.05 6.19 5.72
CA LEU A 37 -12.10 5.66 7.07
C LEU A 37 -11.39 4.30 7.19
N ILE A 38 -11.55 3.42 6.20
CA ILE A 38 -10.86 2.12 6.17
C ILE A 38 -9.45 2.19 5.57
N ARG A 39 -9.16 3.18 4.72
CA ARG A 39 -7.86 3.39 4.06
C ARG A 39 -6.79 3.79 5.05
N VAL A 40 -7.13 4.61 6.05
CA VAL A 40 -6.18 5.04 7.08
C VAL A 40 -5.61 3.85 7.87
N PRO A 41 -6.43 3.00 8.53
CA PRO A 41 -5.91 1.82 9.25
C PRO A 41 -5.28 0.80 8.28
N SER A 42 -5.87 0.58 7.10
CA SER A 42 -5.30 -0.33 6.09
C SER A 42 -3.94 0.14 5.56
N GLY A 43 -3.74 1.45 5.44
CA GLY A 43 -2.49 2.09 5.03
C GLY A 43 -1.42 2.01 6.11
N LEU A 44 -1.81 2.14 7.38
CA LEU A 44 -0.92 1.94 8.53
C LEU A 44 -0.38 0.51 8.58
N ILE A 45 -1.25 -0.49 8.44
CA ILE A 45 -0.84 -1.91 8.39
C ILE A 45 0.13 -2.16 7.23
N ARG A 46 -0.12 -1.58 6.06
CA ARG A 46 0.80 -1.68 4.90
C ARG A 46 2.14 -1.02 5.17
N ARG A 47 2.17 0.15 5.81
CA ARG A 47 3.42 0.80 6.21
C ARG A 47 4.19 -0.04 7.20
N MET A 48 3.52 -0.60 8.20
CA MET A 48 4.13 -1.52 9.17
C MET A 48 4.70 -2.75 8.47
N LEU A 49 3.96 -3.36 7.55
CA LEU A 49 4.41 -4.51 6.76
C LEU A 49 5.66 -4.16 5.95
N LEU A 50 5.66 -3.03 5.24
CA LEU A 50 6.83 -2.59 4.44
C LEU A 50 8.05 -2.30 5.33
N GLN A 51 7.87 -1.69 6.50
CA GLN A 51 8.95 -1.50 7.47
C GLN A 51 9.51 -2.82 7.99
N ARG A 52 8.65 -3.81 8.26
CA ARG A 52 9.08 -5.16 8.68
C ARG A 52 9.84 -5.86 7.57
N ILE A 53 9.36 -5.79 6.33
CA ILE A 53 10.06 -6.36 5.18
C ILE A 53 11.44 -5.71 5.03
N ARG A 54 11.53 -4.38 5.17
CA ARG A 54 12.81 -3.67 5.17
C ARG A 54 13.76 -4.19 6.25
N GLN A 55 13.31 -4.29 7.50
CA GLN A 55 14.16 -4.79 8.58
C GLN A 55 14.63 -6.23 8.36
N LEU A 56 13.75 -7.10 7.84
CA LEU A 56 14.12 -8.47 7.49
C LEU A 56 15.13 -8.48 6.34
N ALA A 57 14.92 -7.68 5.29
CA ALA A 57 15.85 -7.60 4.16
C ALA A 57 17.23 -7.08 4.58
N GLU A 58 17.29 -6.07 5.45
CA GLU A 58 18.54 -5.52 5.99
C GLU A 58 19.23 -6.50 6.97
N ALA A 59 18.48 -7.33 7.71
CA ALA A 59 19.03 -8.33 8.62
C ALA A 59 19.52 -9.61 7.90
N HIS A 60 19.06 -9.85 6.68
CA HIS A 60 19.47 -10.98 5.84
C HIS A 60 20.59 -10.61 4.84
N ALA A 61 21.10 -9.38 4.89
CA ALA A 61 22.25 -8.88 4.12
C ALA A 61 23.53 -8.89 4.99
#